data_AF-A0A832GG03-F1
#
_entry.id   AF-A0A832GG03-F1
#
_cell.length_a   1.000
_cell.length_b   1.000
_cell.length_c   1.000
_cell.angle_alpha   90.00
_cell.angle_beta   90.00
_cell.angle_gamma   90.00
#
_symmetry.space_group_name_H-M   'P 1'
#
loop_
_entity.id
_entity.type
_entity.pdbx_description
1 polymer ?
#
loop_
_entity_poly.entity_id
_entity_poly.type
_entity_poly.pdbx_seq_one_letter_code
_entity_poly.pdbx_strand_id
1 'polypeptide(L)' 'MVPDFSRGLFLIAGPCVIESESHTLRLAGAIAQIARQVGLPLIFKASF' A
#
# COMPACT_ATOMS: atom_id res chain seq x y z
N MET A 1 -15.57 -2.43 26.15
CA MET A 1 -15.10 -3.37 25.10
C MET A 1 -14.18 -2.57 24.18
N VAL A 2 -12.86 -2.69 24.35
CA VAL A 2 -11.89 -2.03 23.46
C VAL A 2 -11.74 -2.93 22.23
N PRO A 3 -11.87 -2.42 21.00
CA PRO A 3 -11.67 -3.24 19.81
C PRO A 3 -10.25 -3.82 19.79
N ASP A 4 -10.15 -5.13 19.60
CA ASP A 4 -8.89 -5.82 19.41
C ASP A 4 -8.43 -5.64 17.95
N PHE A 5 -7.54 -4.67 17.73
CA PHE A 5 -6.90 -4.43 16.44
C PHE A 5 -5.72 -5.38 16.17
N SER A 6 -5.51 -6.40 17.00
CA SER A 6 -4.44 -7.41 16.79
C SER A 6 -4.68 -8.32 15.57
N ARG A 7 -5.76 -8.10 14.81
CA ARG A 7 -6.02 -8.76 13.52
C ARG A 7 -5.09 -8.20 12.42
N GLY A 8 -3.82 -8.58 12.50
CA GLY A 8 -2.83 -8.47 11.42
C GLY A 8 -2.29 -7.06 11.16
N LEU A 9 -0.97 -6.92 11.15
CA LEU A 9 -0.32 -5.73 10.60
C LEU A 9 -0.60 -5.65 9.09
N PHE A 10 -0.91 -4.46 8.61
CA PHE A 10 -1.07 -4.17 7.18
C PHE A 10 -0.42 -2.81 6.83
N LEU A 11 -0.13 -2.61 5.55
CA LEU A 11 0.57 -1.44 5.03
C LEU A 11 -0.37 -0.59 4.19
N ILE A 12 -0.41 0.73 4.45
CA ILE A 12 -0.94 1.72 3.51
C ILE A 12 0.26 2.48 2.94
N ALA A 13 0.51 2.40 1.64
CA ALA A 13 1.67 3.02 1.02
C ALA A 13 1.43 3.42 -0.44
N GLY A 14 2.13 4.46 -0.88
CA GLY A 14 2.11 4.98 -2.24
C GLY A 14 2.60 6.42 -2.32
N PRO A 15 2.64 7.03 -3.52
CA PRO A 15 3.09 8.40 -3.68
C PRO A 15 2.08 9.39 -3.08
N CYS A 16 2.56 10.59 -2.74
CA CYS A 16 1.68 11.65 -2.23
C CYS A 16 0.62 12.04 -3.28
N VAL A 17 1.05 12.17 -4.53
CA VAL A 17 0.25 12.65 -5.67
C VAL A 17 0.34 11.71 -6.88
N ILE A 18 -0.71 11.67 -7.68
CA ILE A 18 -0.79 10.96 -8.97
C ILE A 18 -0.16 11.85 -10.03
N GLU A 19 1.03 11.48 -10.50
CA GLU A 19 1.73 12.23 -11.57
C GLU A 19 1.27 11.81 -12.98
N SER A 20 1.08 10.51 -13.19
CA SER A 20 0.50 9.93 -14.41
C SER A 20 0.05 8.50 -14.13
N GLU A 21 -0.90 7.99 -14.90
CA GLU A 21 -1.37 6.60 -14.79
C GLU A 21 -0.20 5.60 -14.85
N SER A 22 0.69 5.76 -15.83
CA SER A 22 1.85 4.88 -16.01
C SER A 22 2.79 4.90 -14.81
N HIS A 23 3.03 6.08 -14.21
CA HIS A 23 3.89 6.20 -13.03
C HIS A 23 3.23 5.55 -11.81
N THR A 24 1.95 5.83 -11.60
CA THR A 24 1.17 5.26 -10.49
C THR A 24 1.13 3.74 -10.54
N LEU A 25 0.88 3.14 -11.71
CA LEU A 25 0.84 1.68 -11.86
C LEU A 25 2.21 1.04 -11.63
N ARG A 26 3.31 1.66 -12.10
CA ARG A 26 4.67 1.18 -11.82
C ARG A 26 4.97 1.17 -10.32
N LEU A 27 4.66 2.26 -9.62
CA LEU A 27 4.86 2.35 -8.16
C LEU A 27 4.00 1.35 -7.40
N ALA A 28 2.71 1.22 -7.77
CA ALA A 28 1.82 0.25 -7.15
C ALA A 28 2.35 -1.19 -7.29
N GLY A 29 2.84 -1.55 -8.47
CA GLY A 29 3.45 -2.85 -8.71
C GLY A 29 4.70 -3.10 -7.86
N ALA A 30 5.61 -2.13 -7.79
CA ALA A 30 6.84 -2.22 -7.00
C ALA A 30 6.56 -2.36 -5.49
N ILE A 31 5.67 -1.52 -4.95
CA ILE A 31 5.30 -1.55 -3.53
C ILE A 31 4.57 -2.87 -3.20
N ALA A 32 3.70 -3.35 -4.09
CA ALA A 32 3.04 -4.65 -3.92
C ALA A 32 4.02 -5.82 -3.93
N GLN A 33 5.07 -5.76 -4.75
CA GLN A 33 6.14 -6.77 -4.72
C GLN A 33 6.85 -6.79 -3.36
N ILE A 34 7.24 -5.62 -2.84
CA ILE A 34 7.90 -5.50 -1.53
C ILE A 34 6.97 -5.99 -0.41
N ALA A 35 5.70 -5.57 -0.40
CA ALA A 35 4.73 -5.98 0.61
C ALA A 35 4.53 -7.51 0.64
N ARG A 36 4.48 -8.15 -0.53
CA ARG A 36 4.43 -9.62 -0.65
C ARG A 36 5.68 -10.29 -0.09
N GLN A 37 6.87 -9.73 -0.32
CA GLN A 37 8.12 -10.30 0.18
C GLN A 37 8.18 -10.32 1.72
N VAL A 38 7.58 -9.33 2.38
CA VAL A 38 7.53 -9.24 3.85
C VAL A 38 6.26 -9.82 4.47
N GLY A 39 5.35 -10.36 3.65
CA GLY A 39 4.11 -10.99 4.12
C GLY A 39 3.05 -10.02 4.67
N LEU A 40 3.08 -8.75 4.27
CA LEU A 40 2.10 -7.74 4.73
C LEU A 40 1.02 -7.49 3.67
N PRO A 41 -0.28 -7.50 4.04
CA PRO A 41 -1.34 -6.96 3.20
C PRO A 41 -1.08 -5.48 2.87
N LEU A 42 -1.33 -5.08 1.63
CA LEU A 42 -1.11 -3.72 1.14
C LEU A 42 -2.42 -3.07 0.68
N ILE A 43 -2.63 -1.84 1.12
CA ILE A 43 -3.55 -0.88 0.51
C ILE A 43 -2.70 0.19 -0.20
N PHE A 44 -2.74 0.20 -1.53
CA PHE A 44 -2.07 1.25 -2.29
C PHE A 44 -2.87 2.56 -2.21
N LYS A 45 -2.19 3.69 -1.96
CA LYS A 45 -2.81 5.03 -1.88
C LYS A 45 -2.04 6.05 -2.70
N ALA A 46 -2.75 6.85 -3.49
CA ALA A 46 -2.26 8.08 -4.12
C ALA A 46 -3.37 9.13 -4.12
N SER A 47 -3.05 10.43 -4.20
CA SER A 47 -4.03 11.54 -4.26
C SER A 47 -4.00 12.22 -5.62
N PHE A 48 -5.10 12.87 -6.02
CA PHE A 48 -5.02 13.99 -6.96
C PHE A 48 -4.30 15.17 -6.30
#